data_AF-A0A0S8HEZ3-F1
#
_entry.id   AF-A0A0S8HEZ3-F1
#
_cell.length_a   1.000
_cell.length_b   1.000
_cell.length_c   1.000
_cell.angle_alpha   90.00
_cell.angle_beta   90.00
_cell.angle_gamma   90.00
#
_symmetry.space_group_name_H-M   'P 1'
#
loop_
_entity.id
_entity.type
_entity.pdbx_description
1 polymer ?
#
loop_
_entity_poly.entity_id
_entity_poly.type
_entity_poly.pdbx_seq_one_letter_code
_entity_poly.pdbx_strand_id
1 'polypeptide(L)' 'DLFKTGDFKYHQFFDADGKIVIADIGHYESEQFTTEIFREVLLKNFPKFAVHFSGINTNPVKYF' A
#
# COMPACT_ATOMS: atom_id res chain seq x y z
N ASP A 1 -2.76 -21.10 -0.02
CA ASP A 1 -2.25 -19.87 -0.65
C ASP A 1 -3.01 -18.64 -0.18
N LEU A 2 -2.38 -17.46 -0.22
CA LEU A 2 -2.90 -16.20 0.29
C LEU A 2 -2.67 -15.08 -0.72
N PHE A 3 -3.71 -14.33 -1.04
CA PHE A 3 -3.67 -13.12 -1.87
C PHE A 3 -3.82 -11.88 -1.00
N LYS A 4 -2.76 -11.07 -0.89
CA LYS A 4 -2.74 -9.81 -0.12
C LYS A 4 -3.01 -8.63 -1.05
N THR A 5 -3.97 -7.78 -0.73
CA THR A 5 -4.43 -6.67 -1.57
C THR A 5 -5.05 -5.53 -0.74
N GLY A 6 -5.41 -4.43 -1.39
CA GLY A 6 -6.28 -3.36 -0.88
C GLY A 6 -7.56 -3.22 -1.72
N ASP A 7 -8.54 -2.49 -1.22
CA ASP A 7 -9.77 -2.04 -1.91
C ASP A 7 -10.64 -3.15 -2.54
N PHE A 8 -10.78 -4.27 -1.85
CA PHE A 8 -11.56 -5.39 -2.37
C PHE A 8 -13.06 -5.15 -2.25
N LYS A 9 -13.80 -5.38 -3.34
CA LYS A 9 -15.27 -5.27 -3.34
C LYS A 9 -15.92 -6.56 -2.86
N TYR A 10 -17.06 -6.42 -2.19
CA TYR A 10 -17.86 -7.56 -1.71
C TYR A 10 -18.10 -8.63 -2.78
N HIS A 11 -18.55 -8.25 -3.98
CA HIS A 11 -18.82 -9.23 -5.04
C HIS A 11 -17.56 -9.91 -5.57
N GLN A 12 -16.43 -9.20 -5.64
CA GLN A 12 -15.16 -9.76 -6.09
C GLN A 12 -14.61 -10.78 -5.09
N PHE A 13 -14.93 -10.66 -3.80
CA PHE A 13 -14.55 -11.65 -2.80
C PHE A 13 -15.11 -13.05 -3.12
N PHE A 14 -16.31 -13.14 -3.68
CA PHE A 14 -16.92 -14.42 -4.05
C PHE A 14 -16.30 -15.05 -5.30
N ASP A 15 -15.64 -14.25 -6.16
CA ASP A 15 -14.97 -14.78 -7.36
C ASP A 15 -13.80 -15.71 -7.02
N ALA A 16 -13.21 -15.56 -5.83
CA ALA A 16 -12.16 -16.47 -5.35
C ALA A 16 -12.66 -17.89 -5.08
N ASP A 17 -13.97 -18.07 -4.85
CA ASP A 17 -14.64 -19.39 -4.80
C ASP A 17 -13.92 -20.39 -3.85
N GLY A 18 -13.40 -19.89 -2.73
CA GLY A 18 -12.65 -20.70 -1.75
C GLY A 18 -11.30 -21.25 -2.23
N LYS A 19 -10.85 -20.91 -3.44
CA LYS A 19 -9.59 -21.42 -4.04
C LYS A 19 -8.36 -20.75 -3.48
N ILE A 20 -8.49 -19.50 -3.03
CA ILE A 20 -7.42 -18.71 -2.41
C ILE A 20 -7.99 -17.86 -1.29
N VAL A 21 -7.23 -17.71 -0.20
CA VAL A 21 -7.60 -16.78 0.87
C VAL A 21 -7.31 -15.37 0.40
N ILE A 22 -8.31 -14.49 0.40
CA ILE A 22 -8.12 -13.06 0.16
C ILE A 22 -7.93 -12.37 1.51
N ALA A 23 -6.83 -11.64 1.65
CA ALA A 23 -6.56 -10.73 2.76
C ALA A 23 -6.50 -9.29 2.22
N ASP A 24 -7.59 -8.55 2.44
CA ASP A 24 -7.61 -7.11 2.24
C ASP A 24 -7.00 -6.43 3.47
N ILE A 25 -5.80 -5.88 3.29
CA ILE A 25 -5.06 -5.18 4.35
C ILE A 25 -5.31 -3.67 4.34
N GLY A 26 -6.04 -3.15 3.34
CA GLY A 26 -6.24 -1.73 3.11
C GLY A 26 -5.23 -1.14 2.13
N HIS A 27 -5.71 -0.24 1.26
CA HIS A 27 -4.90 0.43 0.24
C HIS A 27 -3.75 1.20 0.89
N TYR A 28 -4.09 2.09 1.84
CA TYR A 28 -3.11 2.92 2.52
C TYR A 28 -2.06 2.08 3.24
N GLU A 29 -2.51 1.06 3.97
CA GLU A 29 -1.66 0.18 4.76
C GLU A 29 -0.66 -0.58 3.89
N SER A 30 -1.10 -1.00 2.70
CA SER A 30 -0.28 -1.71 1.72
C SER A 30 0.75 -0.81 1.03
N GLU A 31 0.45 0.47 0.83
CA GLU A 31 1.25 1.37 -0.01
C GLU A 31 2.04 2.43 0.76
N GLN A 32 1.77 2.66 2.06
CA GLN A 32 2.42 3.72 2.85
C GLN A 32 3.97 3.65 2.81
N PHE A 33 4.54 2.44 2.67
CA PHE A 33 5.99 2.20 2.62
C PHE A 33 6.64 2.51 1.26
N THR A 34 5.83 2.83 0.25
CA THR A 34 6.33 3.10 -1.10
C THR A 34 7.18 4.38 -1.13
N THR A 35 6.89 5.33 -0.26
CA THR A 35 7.65 6.59 -0.18
C THR A 35 9.12 6.37 0.20
N GLU A 36 9.38 5.41 1.09
CA GLU A 36 10.70 4.98 1.53
C GLU A 36 11.47 4.33 0.38
N ILE A 37 10.81 3.48 -0.41
CA ILE A 37 11.41 2.88 -1.62
C ILE A 37 11.82 3.99 -2.60
N PHE A 38 10.95 4.97 -2.86
CA PHE A 38 11.29 6.09 -3.73
C PHE A 38 12.45 6.92 -3.20
N ARG A 39 12.53 7.15 -1.89
CA ARG A 39 13.67 7.84 -1.28
C ARG A 39 14.97 7.11 -1.54
N GLU A 40 15.01 5.79 -1.37
CA GLU A 40 16.20 4.99 -1.65
C GLU A 40 16.63 5.09 -3.11
N VAL A 41 15.67 4.98 -4.03
CA VAL A 41 15.93 5.12 -5.47
C VAL A 41 16.42 6.52 -5.82
N LEU A 42 15.82 7.56 -5.26
CA LEU A 42 16.19 8.95 -5.51
C LEU A 42 17.59 9.27 -4.95
N LEU A 43 17.89 8.87 -3.71
CA LEU A 43 19.21 9.10 -3.11
C LEU A 43 20.32 8.31 -3.82
N LYS A 44 20.02 7.13 -4.34
CA LYS A 44 20.96 6.35 -5.15
C LYS A 44 21.32 7.05 -6.46
N ASN A 45 20.35 7.67 -7.13
CA ASN A 45 20.57 8.34 -8.41
C ASN A 45 21.02 9.81 -8.26
N PHE A 46 20.62 10.47 -7.18
CA PHE A 46 20.87 11.89 -6.92
C PHE A 46 21.36 12.11 -5.47
N PRO A 47 22.61 11.70 -5.13
CA PRO A 47 23.09 11.69 -3.76
C PRO A 47 23.24 13.08 -3.11
N LYS A 48 23.25 14.15 -3.91
CA LYS A 48 23.31 15.55 -3.43
C LYS A 48 21.93 16.19 -3.25
N PHE A 49 20.86 15.50 -3.64
CA PHE A 49 19.50 16.02 -3.57
C PHE A 49 18.88 15.71 -2.20
N ALA A 50 18.34 16.73 -1.53
CA ALA A 50 17.63 16.56 -0.26
C ALA A 50 16.19 16.08 -0.54
N VAL A 51 15.92 14.80 -0.31
CA VAL A 51 14.59 14.22 -0.42
C VAL A 51 13.79 14.54 0.85
N HIS A 52 12.57 15.04 0.69
CA HIS A 52 11.64 15.33 1.79
C HIS A 52 10.32 14.58 1.59
N PHE A 53 9.79 14.00 2.66
CA PHE A 53 8.47 13.38 2.67
C PHE A 53 7.39 14.37 3.11
N SER A 54 6.20 14.21 2.56
CA SER A 54 5.01 14.89 3.07
C SER A 54 4.71 14.37 4.48
N GLY A 55 4.53 15.28 5.45
CA GLY A 55 4.04 14.92 6.78
C GLY A 55 2.51 14.80 6.85
N ILE A 56 1.81 15.00 5.73
CA ILE A 56 0.34 14.94 5.66
C ILE A 56 -0.06 13.48 5.50
N ASN A 57 -0.81 12.96 6.48
CA ASN A 57 -1.49 11.68 6.33
C ASN A 57 -2.71 11.87 5.43
N THR A 58 -2.69 11.23 4.26
CA THR A 58 -3.77 11.28 3.27
C THR A 58 -4.73 10.11 3.38
N ASN A 59 -4.63 9.26 4.41
CA ASN A 59 -5.57 8.17 4.64
C ASN A 59 -6.95 8.73 5.05
N PRO A 60 -8.00 8.58 4.22
CA PRO A 60 -9.34 9.00 4.58
C PRO A 60 -10.00 8.03 5.59
N VAL A 61 -9.48 6.81 5.71
CA VAL A 61 -10.02 5.76 6.56
C VAL A 61 -9.51 5.93 7.98
N LYS A 62 -10.43 5.90 8.95
CA LYS A 62 -10.13 5.85 10.39
C LYS A 62 -10.81 4.64 10.99
N TYR A 63 -10.03 3.75 11.57
CA TYR A 63 -10.54 2.63 12.36
C TYR A 63 -10.90 3.12 13.77
N PHE A 64 -12.10 2.79 14.25
CA PHE A 64 -12.61 3.15 15.58
C PHE A 64 -12.90 1.89 16.40
#